data_AF-D9WHJ1-F1
#
_entry.id   AF-D9WHJ1-F1
#
_cell.length_a   1.000
_cell.length_b   1.000
_cell.length_c   1.000
_cell.angle_alpha   90.00
_cell.angle_beta   90.00
_cell.angle_gamma   90.00
#
_symmetry.space_group_name_H-M   'P 1'
#
loop_
_entity.id
_entity.type
_entity.pdbx_description
1 polymer ?
#
loop_
_entity_poly.entity_id
_entity_poly.type
_entity_poly.pdbx_seq_one_letter_code
_entity_poly.pdbx_strand_id
1 'polypeptide(L)'
;MAGCGRPRRFNVSYATKPGGWEDFIELALPELRRQGLAREHYDEQATTLRESFYGASRSRTLPDHPASKVRSALHEDTALA
;
A
#
# COMPACT_ATOMS: atom_id res chain seq x y z
N MET A 1 -15.19 6.42 -25.29
CA MET A 1 -15.75 5.64 -24.16
C MET A 1 -14.62 5.36 -23.18
N ALA A 2 -14.37 6.26 -22.23
CA ALA A 2 -13.34 6.04 -21.20
C ALA A 2 -13.83 4.93 -20.27
N GLY A 3 -13.24 3.75 -20.38
CA GLY A 3 -13.53 2.63 -19.49
C GLY A 3 -13.31 3.06 -18.04
N CYS A 4 -14.31 2.86 -17.19
CA CYS A 4 -14.23 3.13 -15.75
C CYS A 4 -12.95 2.47 -15.20
N GLY A 5 -11.97 3.28 -14.80
CA GLY A 5 -10.66 2.78 -14.39
C GLY A 5 -10.81 1.86 -13.18
N ARG A 6 -10.37 0.61 -13.33
CA ARG A 6 -10.47 -0.39 -12.26
C ARG A 6 -9.69 0.11 -11.03
N PRO A 7 -10.35 0.39 -9.89
CA PRO A 7 -9.64 0.83 -8.69
C PRO A 7 -8.67 -0.27 -8.26
N ARG A 8 -7.42 0.13 -7.95
CA ARG A 8 -6.35 -0.81 -7.54
C ARG A 8 -6.45 -1.22 -6.08
N ARG A 9 -7.05 -0.37 -5.23
CA ARG A 9 -7.16 -0.53 -3.77
C ARG A 9 -8.46 0.14 -3.29
N PHE A 10 -8.99 -0.33 -2.16
CA PHE A 10 -10.18 0.24 -1.52
C PHE A 10 -9.95 0.38 -0.01
N ASN A 11 -10.68 1.30 0.61
CA ASN A 11 -10.77 1.44 2.06
C ASN A 11 -12.14 0.91 2.47
N VAL A 12 -12.16 -0.17 3.27
CA VAL A 12 -13.41 -0.74 3.77
C VAL A 12 -13.84 0.06 4.99
N SER A 13 -15.10 0.46 5.04
CA SER A 13 -15.70 1.04 6.25
C SER A 13 -16.62 0.02 6.89
N TYR A 14 -16.79 0.12 8.21
CA TYR A 14 -17.64 -0.79 8.98
C TYR A 14 -19.03 -0.20 9.17
N ALA A 15 -20.04 -1.06 9.17
CA ALA A 15 -21.37 -0.72 9.68
C ALA A 15 -21.44 -0.89 11.21
N THR A 16 -20.81 -1.94 11.74
CA THR A 16 -20.76 -2.28 13.17
C THR A 16 -19.34 -2.72 13.56
N LYS A 17 -18.91 -2.43 14.78
CA LYS A 17 -17.62 -2.89 15.32
C LYS A 17 -17.84 -3.99 16.37
N PRO A 18 -17.08 -5.10 16.35
CA PRO A 18 -16.12 -5.54 15.33
C PRO A 18 -16.75 -6.30 14.14
N GLY A 19 -18.02 -6.71 14.24
CA GLY A 19 -18.64 -7.68 13.32
C GLY A 19 -18.54 -7.34 11.83
N GLY A 20 -18.66 -6.07 11.44
CA GLY A 20 -18.53 -5.69 10.02
C GLY A 20 -17.16 -6.00 9.40
N TRP A 21 -16.10 -6.08 10.21
CA TRP A 21 -14.77 -6.48 9.76
C TRP A 21 -14.61 -8.00 9.72
N GLU A 22 -15.16 -8.69 10.71
CA GLU A 22 -15.15 -10.15 10.81
C GLU A 22 -15.89 -10.76 9.61
N ASP A 23 -17.10 -10.28 9.31
CA ASP A 23 -17.88 -10.71 8.15
C ASP A 23 -17.12 -10.50 6.83
N PHE A 24 -16.41 -9.37 6.69
CA PHE A 24 -15.61 -9.11 5.50
C PHE A 24 -14.45 -10.09 5.37
N ILE A 25 -13.75 -10.39 6.47
CA ILE A 25 -12.63 -11.33 6.51
C ILE A 25 -13.10 -12.76 6.25
N GLU A 26 -14.25 -13.15 6.77
CA GLU A 26 -14.79 -14.51 6.66
C GLU A 26 -15.47 -14.77 5.31
N LEU A 27 -16.19 -13.79 4.76
CA LEU A 27 -17.03 -13.99 3.57
C LEU A 27 -16.41 -13.41 2.30
N ALA A 28 -15.96 -12.15 2.33
CA ALA A 28 -15.51 -11.45 1.12
C ALA A 28 -14.04 -11.74 0.78
N LEU A 29 -13.16 -11.78 1.78
CA LEU A 29 -11.73 -11.97 1.58
C LEU A 29 -11.36 -13.29 0.89
N PRO A 30 -11.98 -14.46 1.20
CA PRO A 30 -11.68 -15.71 0.49
C PRO A 30 -12.01 -15.65 -0.99
N GLU A 31 -13.13 -15.00 -1.35
CA GLU A 31 -13.54 -14.85 -2.75
C GLU A 31 -12.61 -13.88 -3.50
N LEU A 32 -12.18 -12.79 -2.86
CA LEU A 32 -11.20 -11.87 -3.43
C LEU A 32 -9.84 -12.55 -3.67
N ARG A 33 -9.43 -13.48 -2.79
CA ARG A 33 -8.23 -14.29 -2.98
C ARG A 33 -8.41 -15.27 -4.13
N ARG A 34 -9.55 -15.96 -4.22
CA ARG A 34 -9.89 -16.88 -5.32
C ARG A 34 -9.82 -16.19 -6.70
N GLN A 35 -10.16 -14.91 -6.76
CA GLN A 35 -10.10 -14.10 -7.98
C GLN A 35 -8.74 -13.43 -8.23
N GLY A 36 -7.72 -13.64 -7.38
CA GLY A 36 -6.41 -13.01 -7.48
C GLY A 36 -6.42 -11.49 -7.24
N LEU A 37 -7.42 -10.98 -6.53
CA LEU A 37 -7.59 -9.56 -6.21
C LEU A 37 -7.04 -9.17 -4.83
N ALA A 38 -6.89 -10.15 -3.94
CA ALA A 38 -6.33 -9.96 -2.60
C ALA A 38 -5.09 -10.85 -2.39
N ARG A 39 -4.19 -10.38 -1.54
CA ARG A 39 -2.99 -11.13 -1.14
C ARG A 39 -3.34 -12.29 -0.22
N GLU A 40 -2.65 -13.41 -0.41
CA GLU A 40 -2.70 -14.56 0.50
C GLU A 40 -1.75 -14.37 1.68
N HIS A 41 -0.53 -13.90 1.38
CA HIS A 41 0.53 -13.67 2.36
C HIS A 41 1.13 -12.27 2.21
N TYR A 42 1.80 -11.81 3.26
CA TYR A 42 2.64 -10.62 3.22
C TYR A 42 4.07 -11.00 2.83
N ASP A 43 4.75 -10.09 2.14
CA ASP A 43 6.17 -10.21 1.83
C ASP A 43 6.97 -10.08 3.14
N GLU A 44 7.70 -11.14 3.51
CA GLU A 44 8.49 -11.19 4.74
C GLU A 44 9.76 -10.32 4.65
N GLN A 45 10.22 -10.02 3.43
CA GLN A 45 11.35 -9.12 3.19
C GLN A 45 10.92 -7.64 3.26
N ALA A 46 9.62 -7.34 3.21
CA ALA A 46 9.10 -5.99 3.36
C ALA A 46 8.93 -5.61 4.84
N THR A 47 9.83 -4.79 5.37
CA THR A 47 9.79 -4.36 6.79
C THR A 47 8.85 -3.17 7.01
N THR A 48 8.70 -2.30 6.00
CA THR A 48 7.90 -1.07 6.10
C THR A 48 6.58 -1.17 5.33
N LEU A 49 5.59 -0.38 5.76
CA LEU A 49 4.31 -0.25 5.03
C LEU A 49 4.52 0.17 3.57
N ARG A 50 5.54 0.99 3.29
CA ARG A 50 5.85 1.43 1.92
C ARG A 50 6.38 0.29 1.07
N GLU A 51 7.23 -0.57 1.61
CA GLU A 51 7.70 -1.77 0.92
C GLU A 51 6.55 -2.74 0.66
N SER A 52 5.64 -2.91 1.62
CA SER A 52 4.44 -3.74 1.42
C SER A 52 3.56 -3.26 0.25
N PHE A 53 3.61 -1.97 -0.08
CA PHE A 53 2.83 -1.39 -1.18
C PHE A 53 3.56 -1.33 -2.52
N TYR A 54 4.87 -1.10 -2.52
CA TYR A 54 5.64 -0.82 -3.74
C TYR A 54 6.72 -1.87 -4.05
N GLY A 55 6.91 -2.86 -3.20
CA GLY A 55 7.93 -3.93 -3.29
C GLY A 55 9.05 -3.77 -2.25
N ALA A 56 9.65 -4.90 -1.85
CA ALA A 56 10.88 -4.92 -1.07
C ALA A 56 11.95 -4.03 -1.72
N SER A 57 12.75 -3.33 -0.90
CA SER A 57 13.73 -2.30 -1.29
C SER A 57 13.19 -0.88 -1.53
N ARG A 58 11.88 -0.64 -1.48
CA ARG A 58 11.28 0.70 -1.62
C ARG A 58 10.83 1.31 -0.28
N SER A 59 11.76 1.38 0.67
CA SER A 59 11.50 1.94 2.02
C SER A 59 11.20 3.44 2.02
N ARG A 60 11.80 4.20 1.09
CA ARG A 60 11.68 5.66 1.00
C ARG A 60 10.72 6.12 -0.10
N THR A 61 10.38 7.40 -0.08
CA THR A 61 9.51 8.02 -1.09
C THR A 61 10.08 7.83 -2.50
N LEU A 62 9.18 7.55 -3.44
CA LEU A 62 9.51 7.41 -4.86
C LEU A 62 10.17 8.68 -5.42
N PRO A 63 10.98 8.59 -6.49
CA PRO A 63 11.69 9.74 -7.06
C PRO A 63 10.78 10.95 -7.37
N ASP A 64 9.57 10.69 -7.87
CA ASP A 64 8.61 11.74 -8.26
C ASP A 64 7.87 12.38 -7.09
N HIS A 65 8.00 11.83 -5.87
CA HIS A 65 7.32 12.38 -4.70
C HIS A 65 8.00 13.69 -4.25
N PRO A 66 7.25 14.77 -3.93
CA PRO A 66 7.84 16.06 -3.53
C PRO A 66 8.86 15.96 -2.39
N ALA A 67 8.59 15.10 -1.39
CA ALA A 67 9.51 14.88 -0.28
C ALA A 67 10.87 14.25 -0.69
N SER A 68 10.97 13.59 -1.85
CA SER A 68 12.25 13.09 -2.36
C SER A 68 13.18 14.23 -2.74
N LYS A 69 12.63 15.32 -3.32
CA LYS A 69 13.40 16.53 -3.66
C LYS A 69 13.95 17.21 -2.41
N VAL A 70 13.10 17.35 -1.39
CA VAL A 70 13.49 17.94 -0.10
C VAL A 70 14.57 17.09 0.58
N ARG A 71 14.41 15.76 0.60
CA ARG A 71 15.42 14.86 1.17
C ARG A 71 16.77 14.98 0.45
N SER A 72 16.78 14.99 -0.87
CA SER A 72 18.02 15.16 -1.64
C SER A 72 18.69 16.49 -1.35
N ALA A 73 17.93 17.59 -1.33
CA ALA A 73 18.47 18.92 -1.02
C ALA A 73 19.12 18.98 0.37
N LEU A 74 18.50 18.38 1.39
CA LEU A 74 19.05 18.31 2.75
C LEU A 74 20.31 17.42 2.83
N HIS A 75 20.40 16.36 2.03
CA HIS A 75 21.59 15.51 2.00
C HIS A 75 22.79 16.20 1.33
N GLU A 76 22.57 16.97 0.26
CA GLU A 76 23.62 17.78 -0.39
C GLU A 76 24.16 18.84 0.58
N ASP A 77 23.27 19.52 1.31
CA ASP A 77 23.65 20.55 2.29
C ASP A 77 24.47 19.97 3.46
N THR A 78 24.17 18.73 3.87
CA THR A 78 24.94 18.02 4.92
C THR A 78 26.30 17.52 4.42
N ALA A 79 26.49 17.34 3.11
CA ALA A 79 27.75 16.89 2.53
C ALA A 79 28.72 18.05 2.22
N LEU A 80 28.21 19.28 2.17
CA LEU A 80 28.96 20.52 1.96
C LEU A 80 29.35 21.25 3.26
N ALA A 81 28.91 20.73 4.41
CA ALA A 81 29.24 21.21 5.76
C ALA A 81 30.22 20.26 6.46
#